data_AF-A0A838GJI7-F1
#
_entry.id   AF-A0A838GJI7-F1
#
_cell.length_a   1.000
_cell.length_b   1.000
_cell.length_c   1.000
_cell.angle_alpha   90.00
_cell.angle_beta   90.00
_cell.angle_gamma   90.00
#
_symmetry.space_group_name_H-M   'P 1'
#
loop_
_entity.id
_entity.type
_entity.pdbx_description
1 polymer ?
#
loop_
_entity_poly.entity_id
_entity_poly.type
_entity_poly.pdbx_seq_one_letter_code
_entity_poly.pdbx_strand_id
1 'polypeptide(L)'
;MAKSNAHRWGQIIGDVFEAATLEILQSVAEEHRLFLDSKGIRKARRGKLVQWQDVFGNFHDLDYVLERGGTEESIGIPVAFVETAWRKYTKHSKAKAQEIEAALSPLGVTYQDVQPFLGCVLSGEFTQPSLAQLRSKGIRVIHWDSDDVFAAFS
;
A
#
# COMPACT_ATOMS: atom_id res chain seq x y z
N MET A 1 -4.54 -14.45 -21.83
CA MET A 1 -3.35 -14.13 -21.00
C MET A 1 -2.55 -15.40 -20.78
N ALA A 2 -1.24 -15.38 -21.10
CA ALA A 2 -0.38 -16.54 -20.96
C ALA A 2 -0.16 -16.88 -19.48
N LYS A 3 -0.63 -18.05 -19.04
CA LYS A 3 -0.36 -18.62 -17.71
C LYS A 3 1.08 -19.13 -17.67
N SER A 4 2.07 -18.25 -17.63
CA SER A 4 3.45 -18.68 -17.39
C SER A 4 3.64 -18.94 -15.89
N ASN A 5 4.38 -19.99 -15.53
CA ASN A 5 4.72 -20.30 -14.13
C ASN A 5 5.43 -19.10 -13.46
N ALA A 6 6.19 -18.32 -14.23
CA ALA A 6 6.83 -17.11 -13.75
C ALA A 6 5.84 -16.01 -13.32
N HIS A 7 4.71 -15.86 -14.02
CA HIS A 7 3.66 -14.91 -13.64
C HIS A 7 2.99 -15.34 -12.33
N ARG A 8 2.62 -16.62 -12.23
CA ARG A 8 2.02 -17.19 -11.02
C ARG A 8 2.97 -17.08 -9.82
N TRP A 9 4.27 -17.30 -10.03
CA TRP A 9 5.28 -17.14 -8.98
C TRP A 9 5.37 -15.70 -8.49
N GLY A 10 5.34 -14.72 -9.40
CA GLY A 10 5.30 -13.30 -9.02
C GLY A 10 4.06 -12.91 -8.21
N GLN A 11 2.90 -13.52 -8.50
CA GLN A 11 1.69 -13.32 -7.69
C GLN A 11 1.86 -13.89 -6.28
N ILE A 12 2.37 -15.11 -6.16
CA ILE A 12 2.60 -15.75 -4.84
C ILE A 12 3.53 -14.90 -3.97
N ILE A 13 4.63 -14.36 -4.53
CA ILE A 13 5.52 -13.46 -3.79
C ILE A 13 4.79 -12.19 -3.36
N GLY A 14 3.99 -11.61 -4.26
CA GLY A 14 3.14 -10.45 -3.94
C GLY A 14 2.18 -10.74 -2.79
N ASP A 15 1.45 -11.86 -2.85
CA ASP A 15 0.49 -12.26 -1.82
C ASP A 15 1.17 -12.48 -0.45
N VAL A 16 2.36 -13.08 -0.44
CA VAL A 16 3.16 -13.26 0.80
C VAL A 16 3.60 -11.92 1.37
N PHE A 17 4.00 -10.99 0.50
CA PHE A 17 4.47 -9.66 0.90
C PHE A 17 3.35 -8.79 1.45
N GLU A 18 2.17 -8.83 0.82
CA GLU A 18 0.93 -8.23 1.33
C GLU A 18 0.60 -8.82 2.72
N ALA A 19 0.55 -10.15 2.86
CA ALA A 19 0.25 -10.78 4.13
C ALA A 19 1.24 -10.41 5.25
N ALA A 20 2.55 -10.41 4.95
CA ALA A 20 3.58 -10.02 5.92
C ALA A 20 3.45 -8.54 6.34
N THR A 21 3.12 -7.65 5.40
CA THR A 21 2.87 -6.24 5.68
C THR A 21 1.64 -6.06 6.57
N LEU A 22 0.56 -6.79 6.30
CA LEU A 22 -0.66 -6.78 7.11
C LEU A 22 -0.37 -7.13 8.58
N GLU A 23 0.38 -8.21 8.85
CA GLU A 23 0.72 -8.64 10.22
C GLU A 23 1.51 -7.56 10.98
N ILE A 24 2.46 -6.89 10.30
CA ILE A 24 3.23 -5.80 10.90
C ILE A 24 2.34 -4.60 11.20
N LEU A 25 1.49 -4.20 10.24
CA LEU A 25 0.56 -3.09 10.43
C LEU A 25 -0.48 -3.39 11.51
N GLN A 26 -0.89 -4.66 11.67
CA GLN A 26 -1.82 -5.09 12.70
C GLN A 26 -1.22 -4.86 14.09
N SER A 27 0.05 -5.21 14.28
CA SER A 27 0.78 -4.93 15.52
C SER A 27 0.83 -3.44 15.85
N VAL A 28 1.08 -2.59 14.85
CA VAL A 28 1.08 -1.12 14.99
C VAL A 28 -0.31 -0.58 15.33
N ALA A 29 -1.35 -1.13 14.70
CA ALA A 29 -2.72 -0.71 14.94
C ALA A 29 -3.16 -1.04 16.37
N GLU A 30 -2.81 -2.22 16.87
CA GLU A 30 -3.09 -2.63 18.26
C GLU A 30 -2.37 -1.74 19.27
N GLU A 31 -1.06 -1.51 19.08
CA GLU A 31 -0.25 -0.65 19.95
C GLU A 31 -0.85 0.76 20.07
N HIS A 32 -1.32 1.32 18.96
CA HIS A 32 -1.84 2.68 18.90
C HIS A 32 -3.36 2.79 19.00
N ARG A 33 -4.08 1.68 19.22
CA ARG A 33 -5.55 1.60 19.26
C ARG A 33 -6.22 2.21 18.02
N LEU A 34 -5.72 1.82 16.86
CA LEU A 34 -6.24 2.17 15.55
C LEU A 34 -6.99 0.97 14.96
N PHE A 35 -7.92 1.25 14.06
CA PHE A 35 -8.52 0.22 13.22
C PHE A 35 -7.66 0.06 11.97
N LEU A 36 -7.15 -1.15 11.74
CA LEU A 36 -6.46 -1.47 10.50
C LEU A 36 -7.49 -1.94 9.48
N ASP A 37 -7.74 -1.11 8.49
CA ASP A 37 -8.62 -1.44 7.41
C ASP A 37 -7.85 -2.01 6.21
N SER A 38 -8.36 -3.09 5.63
CA SER A 38 -7.76 -3.80 4.50
C SER A 38 -8.84 -4.45 3.62
N LYS A 39 -8.45 -5.10 2.53
CA LYS A 39 -9.41 -5.74 1.61
C LYS A 39 -10.24 -6.82 2.31
N GLY A 40 -11.55 -6.63 2.41
CA GLY A 40 -12.44 -7.53 3.16
C GLY A 40 -13.89 -7.06 3.21
N ILE A 41 -14.83 -7.94 3.55
CA ILE A 41 -16.24 -7.54 3.73
C ILE A 41 -16.43 -6.97 5.13
N ARG A 42 -16.98 -5.76 5.21
CA ARG A 42 -17.31 -5.05 6.44
C ARG A 42 -18.50 -4.12 6.22
N LYS A 43 -19.21 -3.73 7.26
CA LYS A 43 -20.40 -2.86 7.13
C LYS A 43 -20.04 -1.42 6.80
N ALA A 44 -18.88 -0.96 7.27
CA ALA A 44 -18.37 0.39 7.04
C ALA A 44 -18.19 0.73 5.55
N ARG A 45 -18.04 -0.28 4.68
CA ARG A 45 -17.76 -0.08 3.25
C ARG A 45 -18.72 -0.84 2.34
N ARG A 46 -18.91 -0.28 1.15
CA ARG A 46 -19.62 -0.97 0.07
C ARG A 46 -18.65 -1.92 -0.65
N GLY A 47 -18.76 -3.21 -0.36
CA GLY A 47 -17.98 -4.25 -1.04
C GLY A 47 -16.73 -4.63 -0.26
N LYS A 48 -15.63 -4.95 -0.98
CA LYS A 48 -14.39 -5.48 -0.39
C LYS A 48 -13.21 -4.50 -0.39
N LEU A 49 -13.32 -3.40 -1.13
CA LEU A 49 -12.20 -2.51 -1.41
C LEU A 49 -12.10 -1.42 -0.36
N VAL A 50 -10.87 -1.00 -0.03
CA VAL A 50 -10.60 0.10 0.89
C VAL A 50 -10.56 1.40 0.09
N GLN A 51 -11.73 1.87 -0.36
CA GLN A 51 -11.81 3.03 -1.24
C GLN A 51 -11.82 4.34 -0.45
N TRP A 52 -10.95 5.27 -0.82
CA TRP A 52 -10.93 6.63 -0.27
C TRP A 52 -11.07 7.66 -1.39
N GLN A 53 -11.85 8.71 -1.14
CA GLN A 53 -12.10 9.76 -2.12
C GLN A 53 -11.09 10.90 -1.96
N ASP A 54 -10.52 11.38 -3.06
CA ASP A 54 -9.64 12.55 -3.05
C ASP A 54 -10.40 13.88 -3.23
N VAL A 55 -9.64 14.98 -3.20
CA VAL A 55 -10.15 16.35 -3.29
C VAL A 55 -10.75 16.66 -4.68
N PHE A 56 -10.43 15.86 -5.68
CA PHE A 56 -10.96 15.96 -7.04
C PHE A 56 -12.18 15.07 -7.27
N GLY A 57 -12.59 14.30 -6.25
CA GLY A 57 -13.72 13.39 -6.30
C GLY A 57 -13.38 12.00 -6.85
N ASN A 58 -12.11 11.69 -7.13
CA ASN A 58 -11.70 10.36 -7.57
C ASN A 58 -11.61 9.40 -6.39
N PHE A 59 -11.90 8.13 -6.63
CA PHE A 59 -11.73 7.07 -5.64
C PHE A 59 -10.44 6.31 -5.90
N HIS A 60 -9.70 6.07 -4.82
CA HIS A 60 -8.46 5.30 -4.82
C HIS A 60 -8.66 4.05 -3.98
N ASP A 61 -8.34 2.90 -4.57
CA ASP A 61 -8.39 1.61 -3.89
C ASP A 61 -7.03 1.38 -3.22
N LEU A 62 -7.03 1.38 -1.89
CA LEU A 62 -5.80 1.20 -1.11
C LEU A 62 -5.66 -0.23 -0.58
N ASP A 63 -4.42 -0.67 -0.38
CA ASP A 63 -4.14 -1.94 0.28
C ASP A 63 -4.49 -1.88 1.77
N TYR A 64 -4.00 -0.85 2.47
CA TYR A 64 -4.20 -0.67 3.91
C TYR A 64 -4.44 0.79 4.30
N VAL A 65 -5.36 0.98 5.26
CA VAL A 65 -5.58 2.27 5.91
C VAL A 65 -5.69 2.08 7.40
N LEU A 66 -4.90 2.82 8.18
CA LEU A 66 -5.10 2.87 9.63
C LEU A 66 -6.02 4.05 9.97
N GLU A 67 -7.04 3.78 10.77
CA GLU A 67 -8.10 4.73 11.09
C GLU A 67 -8.22 4.95 12.60
N ARG A 68 -8.29 6.21 13.02
CA ARG A 68 -8.63 6.57 14.40
C ARG A 68 -10.14 6.57 14.55
N GLY A 69 -10.64 5.76 15.47
CA GLY A 69 -12.07 5.60 15.72
C GLY A 69 -12.83 4.84 14.62
N GLY A 70 -12.10 4.22 13.67
CA GLY A 70 -12.71 3.30 12.69
C GLY A 70 -13.15 1.99 13.35
N THR A 71 -14.10 1.30 12.73
CA THR A 71 -14.61 -0.01 13.14
C THR A 71 -15.12 -0.78 11.92
N GLU A 72 -15.55 -2.03 12.13
CA GLU A 72 -16.28 -2.81 11.12
C GLU A 72 -17.57 -2.12 10.64
N GLU A 73 -18.15 -1.22 11.44
CA GLU A 73 -19.41 -0.52 11.19
C GLU A 73 -19.25 0.89 10.62
N SER A 74 -18.16 1.60 10.92
CA SER A 74 -17.96 3.00 10.55
C SER A 74 -16.54 3.31 10.14
N ILE A 75 -16.39 4.15 9.11
CA ILE A 75 -15.10 4.68 8.66
C ILE A 75 -14.66 5.78 9.64
N GLY A 76 -13.42 5.67 10.13
CA GLY A 76 -12.80 6.62 11.05
C GLY A 76 -12.00 7.73 10.33
N ILE A 77 -11.16 8.42 11.11
CA ILE A 77 -10.24 9.44 10.60
C ILE A 77 -8.96 8.76 10.11
N PRO A 78 -8.50 8.98 8.87
CA PRO A 78 -7.30 8.31 8.37
C PRO A 78 -6.05 8.81 9.09
N VAL A 79 -5.26 7.87 9.60
CA VAL A 79 -3.96 8.11 10.25
C VAL A 79 -2.81 7.69 9.34
N ALA A 80 -3.02 6.66 8.52
CA ALA A 80 -2.03 6.22 7.55
C ALA A 80 -2.70 5.64 6.31
N PHE A 81 -2.16 5.97 5.13
CA PHE A 81 -2.45 5.33 3.86
C PHE A 81 -1.20 4.56 3.42
N VAL A 82 -1.35 3.26 3.16
CA VAL A 82 -0.21 2.39 2.85
C VAL A 82 -0.52 1.55 1.62
N GLU A 83 0.39 1.63 0.65
CA GLU A 83 0.41 0.82 -0.57
C GLU A 83 1.52 -0.23 -0.51
N THR A 84 1.31 -1.36 -1.15
CA THR A 84 2.33 -2.40 -1.29
C THR A 84 2.52 -2.79 -2.75
N ALA A 85 3.76 -3.15 -3.11
CA ALA A 85 4.01 -3.69 -4.44
C ALA A 85 5.25 -4.56 -4.52
N TRP A 86 5.09 -5.74 -5.14
CA TRP A 86 6.20 -6.54 -5.64
C TRP A 86 6.42 -6.32 -7.14
N ARG A 87 7.66 -6.14 -7.58
CA ARG A 87 8.02 -6.05 -9.01
C ARG A 87 9.22 -6.92 -9.36
N LYS A 88 8.99 -7.88 -10.25
CA LYS A 88 10.06 -8.76 -10.76
C LYS A 88 11.01 -8.05 -11.74
N TYR A 89 10.54 -7.08 -12.51
CA TYR A 89 11.30 -6.46 -13.59
C TYR A 89 11.17 -4.94 -13.58
N THR A 90 12.28 -4.24 -13.79
CA THR A 90 12.36 -2.76 -13.86
C THR A 90 11.37 -2.09 -14.82
N LYS A 91 10.99 -2.72 -15.94
CA LYS A 91 10.14 -2.12 -16.99
C LYS A 91 8.79 -1.59 -16.46
N HIS A 92 8.23 -2.26 -15.45
CA HIS A 92 6.92 -1.91 -14.89
C HIS A 92 7.00 -1.20 -13.54
N SER A 93 8.22 -0.98 -13.03
CA SER A 93 8.43 -0.41 -11.69
C SER A 93 8.23 1.10 -11.67
N LYS A 94 8.60 1.80 -12.75
CA LYS A 94 8.31 3.23 -12.90
C LYS A 94 6.80 3.51 -12.95
N ALA A 95 6.06 2.74 -13.75
CA ALA A 95 4.61 2.87 -13.86
C ALA A 95 3.93 2.61 -12.51
N LYS A 96 4.34 1.55 -11.79
CA LYS A 96 3.79 1.27 -10.46
C LYS A 96 4.12 2.36 -9.43
N ALA A 97 5.34 2.91 -9.43
CA ALA A 97 5.66 4.04 -8.57
C ALA A 97 4.78 5.27 -8.87
N GLN A 98 4.49 5.53 -10.14
CA GLN A 98 3.57 6.59 -10.55
C GLN A 98 2.11 6.32 -10.15
N GLU A 99 1.65 5.08 -10.25
CA GLU A 99 0.32 4.67 -9.78
C GLU A 99 0.17 4.91 -8.26
N ILE A 100 1.16 4.49 -7.46
CA ILE A 100 1.18 4.71 -6.01
C ILE A 100 1.20 6.21 -5.69
N GLU A 101 2.04 6.99 -6.37
CA GLU A 101 2.08 8.44 -6.19
C GLU A 101 0.72 9.08 -6.50
N ALA A 102 0.09 8.67 -7.61
CA ALA A 102 -1.18 9.21 -8.06
C ALA A 102 -2.34 8.85 -7.12
N ALA A 103 -2.23 7.74 -6.38
CA ALA A 103 -3.20 7.37 -5.35
C ALA A 103 -2.98 8.13 -4.04
N LEU A 104 -1.74 8.13 -3.52
CA LEU A 104 -1.46 8.66 -2.18
C LEU A 104 -1.37 10.19 -2.12
N SER A 105 -0.81 10.84 -3.14
CA SER A 105 -0.58 12.29 -3.09
C SER A 105 -1.88 13.10 -3.00
N PRO A 106 -2.93 12.81 -3.81
CA PRO A 106 -4.20 13.51 -3.69
C PRO A 106 -4.86 13.30 -2.32
N LEU A 107 -4.79 12.09 -1.76
CA LEU A 107 -5.31 11.80 -0.42
C LEU A 107 -4.56 12.57 0.67
N GLY A 108 -3.24 12.72 0.53
CA GLY A 108 -2.45 13.57 1.42
C GLY A 108 -2.92 15.02 1.44
N VAL A 109 -3.35 15.55 0.29
CA VAL A 109 -3.94 16.90 0.19
C VAL A 109 -5.35 16.93 0.78
N THR A 110 -6.20 15.93 0.45
CA THR A 110 -7.57 15.83 0.96
C THR A 110 -7.65 15.81 2.48
N TYR A 111 -6.74 15.07 3.11
CA TYR A 111 -6.73 14.84 4.54
C TYR A 111 -5.60 15.62 5.25
N GLN A 112 -5.13 16.72 4.66
CA GLN A 112 -4.01 17.50 5.19
C GLN A 112 -4.22 17.97 6.64
N ASP A 113 -5.45 18.24 7.06
CA ASP A 113 -5.77 18.73 8.41
C ASP A 113 -5.45 17.70 9.50
N VAL A 114 -5.43 16.41 9.14
CA VAL A 114 -5.10 15.29 10.05
C VAL A 114 -3.73 14.69 9.77
N GLN A 115 -3.02 15.19 8.75
CA GLN A 115 -1.64 14.83 8.38
C GLN A 115 -1.38 13.32 8.39
N PRO A 116 -2.11 12.53 7.57
CA PRO A 116 -1.94 11.09 7.56
C PRO A 116 -0.53 10.73 7.06
N PHE A 117 0.02 9.65 7.62
CA PHE A 117 1.22 9.04 7.09
C PHE A 117 0.96 8.49 5.68
N LEU A 118 1.77 8.89 4.71
CA LEU A 118 1.76 8.32 3.36
C LEU A 118 2.92 7.36 3.23
N GLY A 119 2.62 6.07 3.07
CA GLY A 119 3.62 5.01 3.02
C GLY A 119 3.49 4.13 1.81
N CYS A 120 4.62 3.60 1.35
CA CYS A 120 4.60 2.41 0.52
C CYS A 120 5.69 1.43 0.94
N VAL A 121 5.34 0.16 0.82
CA VAL A 121 6.22 -0.96 1.07
C VAL A 121 6.47 -1.63 -0.28
N LEU A 122 7.69 -1.53 -0.77
CA LEU A 122 8.07 -1.96 -2.11
C LEU A 122 9.05 -3.10 -2.02
N SER A 123 8.97 -4.02 -2.98
CA SER A 123 9.95 -5.09 -3.08
C SER A 123 10.20 -5.51 -4.51
N GLY A 124 11.42 -5.98 -4.75
CA GLY A 124 11.91 -6.37 -6.07
C GLY A 124 12.60 -5.22 -6.80
N GLU A 125 12.60 -5.26 -8.13
CA GLU A 125 13.39 -4.34 -8.95
C GLU A 125 12.74 -2.96 -9.07
N PHE A 126 13.01 -2.04 -8.15
CA PHE A 126 12.65 -0.62 -8.28
C PHE A 126 13.88 0.24 -8.57
N THR A 127 13.79 1.07 -9.61
CA THR A 127 14.91 1.96 -9.97
C THR A 127 15.06 3.09 -8.95
N GLN A 128 16.30 3.53 -8.70
CA GLN A 128 16.56 4.67 -7.80
C GLN A 128 15.76 5.94 -8.17
N PRO A 129 15.59 6.33 -9.45
CA PRO A 129 14.71 7.43 -9.82
C PRO A 129 13.24 7.23 -9.39
N SER A 130 12.70 6.02 -9.47
CA SER A 130 11.33 5.72 -9.03
C SER A 130 11.18 5.87 -7.51
N LEU A 131 12.16 5.36 -6.75
CA LEU A 131 12.17 5.50 -5.29
C LEU A 131 12.34 6.98 -4.87
N ALA A 132 13.22 7.71 -5.54
CA ALA A 132 13.44 9.13 -5.29
C ALA A 132 12.21 9.98 -5.61
N GLN A 133 11.49 9.65 -6.69
CA GLN A 133 10.23 10.30 -7.07
C GLN A 133 9.21 10.20 -5.93
N LEU A 134 8.94 8.99 -5.42
CA LEU A 134 8.01 8.79 -4.30
C LEU A 134 8.42 9.60 -3.06
N ARG A 135 9.70 9.50 -2.67
CA ARG A 135 10.24 10.23 -1.52
C ARG A 135 10.12 11.75 -1.67
N SER A 136 10.29 12.28 -2.89
CA SER A 136 10.16 13.71 -3.19
C SER A 136 8.74 14.25 -2.98
N LYS A 137 7.73 13.37 -2.98
CA LYS A 137 6.32 13.69 -2.70
C LYS A 137 5.93 13.50 -1.24
N GLY A 138 6.90 13.26 -0.35
CA GLY A 138 6.65 13.02 1.07
C GLY A 138 6.21 11.59 1.40
N ILE A 139 6.10 10.69 0.41
CA ILE A 139 5.75 9.29 0.62
C ILE A 139 6.96 8.58 1.23
N ARG A 140 6.75 7.93 2.39
CA ARG A 140 7.77 7.12 3.04
C ARG A 140 7.86 5.78 2.31
N VAL A 141 9.09 5.37 1.99
CA VAL A 141 9.35 4.19 1.17
C VAL A 141 10.23 3.22 1.93
N ILE A 142 9.70 2.04 2.21
CA ILE A 142 10.51 0.87 2.56
C ILE A 142 10.70 0.08 1.27
N HIS A 143 11.94 -0.29 0.95
CA HIS A 143 12.26 -1.05 -0.26
C HIS A 143 13.24 -2.16 0.05
N TRP A 144 12.90 -3.39 -0.36
CA TRP A 144 13.81 -4.53 -0.38
C TRP A 144 14.10 -4.93 -1.82
N ASP A 145 15.38 -5.10 -2.16
CA ASP A 145 15.74 -5.56 -3.50
C ASP A 145 15.33 -7.03 -3.69
N SER A 146 15.15 -7.44 -4.94
CA SER A 146 14.92 -8.84 -5.29
C SER A 146 15.99 -9.78 -4.73
N ASP A 147 17.26 -9.35 -4.73
CA ASP A 147 18.35 -10.17 -4.22
C ASP A 147 18.21 -10.40 -2.71
N ASP A 148 17.80 -9.37 -1.94
CA ASP A 148 17.54 -9.49 -0.51
C ASP A 148 16.39 -10.47 -0.22
N VAL A 149 15.33 -10.41 -1.03
CA VAL A 149 14.19 -11.31 -0.90
C VAL A 149 14.60 -12.75 -1.18
N PHE A 150 15.35 -13.00 -2.25
CA PHE A 150 15.80 -14.35 -2.57
C PHE A 150 16.77 -14.91 -1.53
N ALA A 151 17.64 -14.06 -0.97
CA ALA A 151 18.55 -14.44 0.12
C ALA A 151 17.81 -14.87 1.40
N ALA A 152 16.59 -14.39 1.64
CA ALA A 152 15.80 -14.80 2.81
C ALA A 152 15.26 -16.25 2.71
N PHE A 153 15.25 -16.85 1.52
CA PHE A 153 14.80 -18.23 1.28
C PHE A 153 15.95 -19.24 1.09
N SER A 154 17.20 -18.78 1.17
CA SER A 154 18.42 -19.60 1.09
C SER A 154 19.02 -19.86 2.46
#